data_AF-A0A4V0XJV9-F1
#
_entry.id   AF-A0A4V0XJV9-F1
#
_cell.length_a   1.000
_cell.length_b   1.000
_cell.length_c   1.000
_cell.angle_alpha   90.00
_cell.angle_beta   90.00
_cell.angle_gamma   90.00
#
_symmetry.space_group_name_H-M   'P 1'
#
loop_
_entity.id
_entity.type
_entity.pdbx_description
1 polymer ?
#
loop_
_entity_poly.entity_id
_entity_poly.type
_entity_poly.pdbx_seq_one_letter_code
_entity_poly.pdbx_strand_id
1 'polypeptide(L)'
;MDAPAAGPGIPITFQCTPLRSVPRLDIPLDASPAFRAKAERLQRAVSRHGARNTYYLGDGRCTFHFTNDAATGWVRFRFEGTVLTDEQDVRTIGSDLAVELDGETCDWLTQPAVEWLRGTVVRAVEAEFDRYIAAGDLSRTLERLAREQAASDAAGGYLGMNL
;
A
#
# COMPACT_ATOMS: atom_id res chain seq x y z
N MET A 1 7.86 32.45 -3.83
CA MET A 1 7.74 31.69 -5.09
C MET A 1 6.53 30.80 -4.90
N ASP A 2 5.38 31.21 -5.43
CA ASP A 2 4.17 30.40 -5.31
C ASP A 2 4.37 29.10 -6.08
N ALA A 3 4.07 27.98 -5.42
CA ALA A 3 4.03 26.70 -6.11
C ALA A 3 2.95 26.79 -7.21
N PRO A 4 3.24 26.35 -8.44
CA PRO A 4 2.21 26.31 -9.49
C PRO A 4 1.02 25.52 -8.97
N ALA A 5 -0.20 25.99 -9.27
CA ALA A 5 -1.43 25.29 -8.94
C ALA A 5 -1.29 23.85 -9.45
N ALA A 6 -1.39 22.87 -8.54
CA ALA A 6 -1.17 21.48 -8.88
C ALA A 6 -2.21 21.07 -9.92
N GLY A 7 -1.76 20.81 -11.15
CA GLY A 7 -2.56 20.13 -12.16
C GLY A 7 -3.00 18.74 -11.65
N PRO A 8 -3.85 18.01 -12.40
CA PRO A 8 -4.27 16.69 -11.98
C PRO A 8 -3.04 15.82 -11.71
N GLY A 9 -2.92 15.35 -10.47
CA GLY A 9 -1.80 14.52 -10.04
C GLY A 9 -1.82 13.15 -10.72
N ILE A 10 -0.74 12.40 -10.57
CA ILE A 10 -0.65 11.02 -11.04
C ILE A 10 -1.66 10.17 -10.25
N PRO A 11 -2.53 9.37 -10.90
CA PRO A 11 -3.46 8.50 -10.20
C PRO A 11 -2.72 7.36 -9.50
N ILE A 12 -2.81 7.35 -8.17
CA ILE A 12 -2.23 6.33 -7.29
C ILE A 12 -3.33 5.80 -6.36
N THR A 13 -3.45 4.48 -6.27
CA THR A 13 -4.40 3.81 -5.38
C THR A 13 -3.73 2.68 -4.64
N PHE A 14 -4.07 2.46 -3.37
CA PHE A 14 -3.56 1.35 -2.57
C PHE A 14 -4.49 1.04 -1.39
N GLN A 15 -4.38 -0.15 -0.84
CA GLN A 15 -4.87 -0.48 0.49
C GLN A 15 -3.74 -0.27 1.50
N CYS A 16 -4.03 0.42 2.61
CA CYS A 16 -3.07 0.63 3.69
C CYS A 16 -3.43 -0.23 4.90
N THR A 17 -2.45 -0.98 5.43
CA THR A 17 -2.56 -1.75 6.67
C THR A 17 -1.44 -1.34 7.63
N PRO A 18 -1.74 -0.65 8.74
CA PRO A 18 -0.76 -0.34 9.78
C PRO A 18 -0.25 -1.63 10.42
N LEU A 19 1.06 -1.89 10.40
CA LEU A 19 1.59 -3.18 10.86
C LEU A 19 1.39 -3.42 12.36
N ARG A 20 1.37 -2.35 13.17
CA ARG A 20 1.01 -2.42 14.60
C ARG A 20 -0.41 -2.95 14.87
N SER A 21 -1.30 -2.90 13.87
CA SER A 21 -2.68 -3.37 14.02
C SER A 21 -2.81 -4.87 13.77
N VAL A 22 -1.75 -5.55 13.33
CA VAL A 22 -1.77 -6.98 13.02
C VAL A 22 -1.59 -7.77 14.33
N PRO A 23 -2.64 -8.42 14.87
CA PRO A 23 -2.66 -8.88 16.26
C PRO A 23 -1.87 -10.18 16.47
N ARG A 24 -1.98 -11.13 15.54
CA ARG A 24 -1.18 -12.35 15.46
C ARG A 24 -0.94 -12.67 14.00
N LEU A 25 0.30 -13.03 13.70
CA LEU A 25 0.70 -13.41 12.36
C LEU A 25 0.53 -14.91 12.11
N ASP A 26 0.13 -15.71 13.11
CA ASP A 26 -0.06 -17.15 12.95
C ASP A 26 -1.07 -17.44 11.84
N ILE A 27 -0.63 -18.18 10.82
CA ILE A 27 -1.46 -18.52 9.66
C ILE A 27 -2.18 -19.83 9.98
N PRO A 28 -3.52 -19.83 10.03
CA PRO A 28 -4.27 -21.06 10.24
C PRO A 28 -3.91 -22.13 9.21
N LEU A 29 -3.91 -23.40 9.62
CA LEU A 29 -3.60 -24.52 8.70
C LEU A 29 -4.61 -24.61 7.56
N ASP A 30 -5.86 -24.25 7.85
CA ASP A 30 -7.01 -24.20 6.94
C ASP A 30 -7.15 -22.88 6.16
N ALA A 31 -6.20 -21.94 6.31
CA ALA A 31 -6.23 -20.67 5.60
C ALA A 31 -6.24 -20.87 4.07
N SER A 32 -7.09 -20.10 3.38
CA SER A 32 -7.10 -20.07 1.92
C SER A 32 -5.73 -19.65 1.36
N PRO A 33 -5.33 -20.11 0.17
CA PRO A 33 -4.03 -19.75 -0.41
C PRO A 33 -3.78 -18.24 -0.50
N ALA A 34 -4.82 -17.47 -0.86
CA ALA A 34 -4.72 -16.02 -0.94
C ALA A 34 -4.52 -15.36 0.43
N PHE A 35 -5.24 -15.83 1.47
CA PHE A 35 -5.06 -15.32 2.83
C PHE A 35 -3.66 -15.66 3.35
N ARG A 36 -3.22 -16.91 3.17
CA ARG A 36 -1.88 -17.36 3.53
C ARG A 36 -0.80 -16.49 2.88
N ALA A 37 -0.87 -16.25 1.58
CA ALA A 37 0.10 -15.41 0.88
C ALA A 37 0.13 -13.97 1.41
N LYS A 38 -1.04 -13.39 1.72
CA LYS A 38 -1.13 -12.05 2.32
C LYS A 38 -0.52 -12.03 3.73
N ALA A 39 -0.85 -13.01 4.57
CA ALA A 39 -0.32 -13.12 5.92
C ALA A 39 1.20 -13.32 5.92
N GLU A 40 1.74 -14.15 5.02
CA GLU A 40 3.19 -14.32 4.84
C GLU A 40 3.88 -13.03 4.40
N ARG A 41 3.26 -12.22 3.53
CA ARG A 41 3.79 -10.90 3.15
C ARG A 41 3.84 -9.95 4.33
N LEU A 42 2.77 -9.89 5.12
CA LEU A 42 2.73 -9.07 6.34
C LEU A 42 3.73 -9.56 7.39
N GLN A 43 3.90 -10.88 7.55
CA GLN A 43 4.94 -11.46 8.39
C GLN A 43 6.32 -10.97 7.99
N ARG A 44 6.68 -11.12 6.72
CA ARG A 44 7.98 -10.68 6.21
C ARG A 44 8.19 -9.19 6.42
N ALA A 45 7.17 -8.37 6.18
CA ALA A 45 7.20 -6.94 6.42
C ALA A 45 7.50 -6.61 7.90
N VAL A 46 6.78 -7.22 8.85
CA VAL A 46 6.99 -7.04 10.29
C VAL A 46 8.37 -7.52 10.71
N SER A 47 8.80 -8.69 10.24
CA SER A 47 10.12 -9.24 10.56
C SER A 47 11.27 -8.36 10.04
N ARG A 48 11.09 -7.72 8.88
CA ARG A 48 12.13 -6.90 8.25
C ARG A 48 12.21 -5.49 8.80
N HIS A 49 11.06 -4.84 9.03
CA HIS A 49 10.99 -3.40 9.32
C HIS A 49 10.43 -3.08 10.70
N GLY A 50 9.90 -4.07 11.42
CA GLY A 50 9.14 -3.86 12.65
C GLY A 50 7.70 -3.43 12.38
N ALA A 51 6.92 -3.28 13.45
CA ALA A 51 5.49 -2.95 13.37
C ALA A 51 5.19 -1.46 13.65
N ARG A 52 6.10 -0.77 14.34
CA ARG A 52 5.93 0.63 14.73
C ARG A 52 6.29 1.55 13.55
N ASN A 53 5.51 2.61 13.33
CA ASN A 53 5.72 3.59 12.24
C ASN A 53 5.91 2.92 10.86
N THR A 54 5.30 1.75 10.66
CA THR A 54 5.43 0.94 9.46
C THR A 54 4.05 0.54 8.95
N TYR A 55 3.84 0.73 7.66
CA TYR A 55 2.57 0.54 6.97
C TYR A 55 2.76 -0.36 5.78
N TYR A 56 1.93 -1.39 5.64
CA TYR A 56 1.91 -2.22 4.46
C TYR A 56 0.94 -1.66 3.43
N LEU A 57 1.43 -1.45 2.22
CA LEU A 57 0.63 -1.09 1.05
C LEU A 57 0.39 -2.33 0.20
N GLY A 58 -0.89 -2.67 0.01
CA GLY A 58 -1.33 -3.78 -0.83
C GLY A 58 -2.22 -3.30 -1.98
N ASP A 59 -2.36 -4.13 -3.02
CA ASP A 59 -3.17 -3.84 -4.21
C ASP A 59 -2.87 -2.45 -4.83
N GLY A 60 -1.60 -2.05 -4.76
CA GLY A 60 -1.13 -0.75 -5.21
C GLY A 60 -1.13 -0.62 -6.73
N ARG A 61 -1.57 0.52 -7.25
CA ARG A 61 -1.50 0.87 -8.67
C ARG A 61 -1.05 2.32 -8.85
N CYS A 62 -0.17 2.54 -9.81
CA CYS A 62 0.31 3.86 -10.22
C CYS A 62 0.29 3.91 -11.76
N THR A 63 -0.38 4.91 -12.35
CA THR A 63 -0.47 5.03 -13.81
C THR A 63 0.10 6.37 -14.28
N PHE A 64 1.16 6.31 -15.08
CA PHE A 64 1.71 7.49 -15.75
C PHE A 64 1.03 7.68 -17.10
N HIS A 65 0.62 8.91 -17.40
CA HIS A 65 0.11 9.32 -18.71
C HIS A 65 1.14 10.25 -19.36
N PHE A 66 1.63 9.86 -20.55
CA PHE A 66 2.60 10.64 -21.33
C PHE A 66 1.96 11.38 -22.49
N THR A 67 0.70 11.08 -22.79
CA THR A 67 -0.11 11.80 -23.78
C THR A 67 -1.46 12.16 -23.18
N ASN A 68 -2.19 13.05 -23.85
CA ASN A 68 -3.54 13.46 -23.45
C ASN A 68 -4.64 12.52 -23.99
N ASP A 69 -4.27 11.47 -24.74
CA ASP A 69 -5.20 10.45 -25.21
C ASP A 69 -5.33 9.34 -24.15
N ALA A 70 -6.56 8.98 -23.80
CA ALA A 70 -6.83 7.93 -22.83
C ALA A 70 -6.54 6.51 -23.39
N ALA A 71 -6.57 6.36 -24.72
CA ALA A 71 -6.34 5.07 -25.38
C ALA A 71 -4.85 4.75 -25.59
N THR A 72 -3.98 5.76 -25.61
CA THR A 72 -2.56 5.59 -25.98
C THR A 72 -1.63 6.36 -25.05
N GLY A 73 -0.36 5.94 -24.98
CA GLY A 73 0.64 6.70 -24.23
C GLY A 73 0.52 6.67 -22.70
N TRP A 74 0.06 5.57 -22.10
CA TRP A 74 0.11 5.37 -20.65
C TRP A 74 0.86 4.11 -20.25
N VAL A 75 1.35 4.09 -19.01
CA VAL A 75 2.04 2.95 -18.40
C VAL A 75 1.55 2.78 -16.97
N ARG A 76 1.11 1.56 -16.63
CA ARG A 76 0.62 1.21 -15.30
C ARG A 76 1.56 0.24 -14.61
N PHE A 77 1.89 0.59 -13.38
CA PHE A 77 2.62 -0.26 -12.46
C PHE A 77 1.70 -0.76 -11.36
N ARG A 78 1.88 -2.03 -10.97
CA ARG A 78 1.40 -2.55 -9.70
C ARG A 78 2.52 -2.47 -8.66
N PHE A 79 2.16 -2.24 -7.41
CA PHE A 79 3.12 -2.26 -6.32
C PHE A 79 2.53 -2.84 -5.05
N GLU A 80 3.40 -3.42 -4.23
CA GLU A 80 3.11 -3.80 -2.85
C GLU A 80 4.37 -3.71 -2.00
N GLY A 81 4.22 -3.54 -0.69
CA GLY A 81 5.36 -3.52 0.23
C GLY A 81 5.13 -2.62 1.42
N THR A 82 6.20 -2.09 2.00
CA THR A 82 6.14 -1.30 3.23
C THR A 82 6.58 0.14 3.03
N VAL A 83 5.88 1.05 3.70
CA VAL A 83 6.28 2.44 3.88
C VAL A 83 6.59 2.67 5.35
N LEU A 84 7.69 3.35 5.63
CA LEU A 84 8.14 3.74 6.96
C LEU A 84 7.95 5.23 7.14
N THR A 85 7.43 5.63 8.29
CA THR A 85 7.26 7.03 8.65
C THR A 85 8.18 7.43 9.78
N ASP A 86 8.28 8.73 10.01
CA ASP A 86 8.88 9.28 11.22
C ASP A 86 8.12 8.86 12.48
N GLU A 87 8.70 9.21 13.64
CA GLU A 87 8.18 8.84 14.95
C GLU A 87 6.77 9.37 15.22
N GLN A 88 6.37 10.44 14.52
CA GLN A 88 5.08 11.13 14.70
C GLN A 88 4.02 10.64 13.70
N ASP A 89 4.35 9.70 12.80
CA ASP A 89 3.47 9.25 11.72
C ASP A 89 2.99 10.39 10.81
N VAL A 90 3.80 11.44 10.60
CA VAL A 90 3.41 12.60 9.78
C VAL A 90 4.08 12.64 8.41
N ARG A 91 5.19 11.91 8.25
CA ARG A 91 5.97 11.93 7.02
C ARG A 91 6.67 10.62 6.75
N THR A 92 6.73 10.24 5.48
CA THR A 92 7.48 9.11 4.95
C THR A 92 8.98 9.38 5.03
N ILE A 93 9.73 8.43 5.58
CA ILE A 93 11.20 8.48 5.67
C ILE A 93 11.88 7.42 4.79
N GLY A 94 11.10 6.48 4.26
CA GLY A 94 11.58 5.50 3.30
C GLY A 94 10.53 4.43 3.01
N SER A 95 10.84 3.56 2.05
CA SER A 95 9.96 2.47 1.65
C SER A 95 10.75 1.27 1.10
N ASP A 96 10.11 0.10 1.16
CA ASP A 96 10.58 -1.16 0.58
C ASP A 96 9.41 -1.72 -0.22
N LEU A 97 9.35 -1.31 -1.49
CA LEU A 97 8.25 -1.63 -2.41
C LEU A 97 8.74 -2.55 -3.52
N ALA A 98 8.00 -3.64 -3.73
CA ALA A 98 8.07 -4.41 -4.97
C ALA A 98 7.20 -3.70 -6.01
N VAL A 99 7.83 -3.21 -7.08
CA VAL A 99 7.15 -2.49 -8.17
C VAL A 99 7.29 -3.30 -9.45
N GLU A 100 6.17 -3.54 -10.13
CA GLU A 100 6.10 -4.32 -11.36
C GLU A 100 5.28 -3.63 -12.43
N LEU A 101 5.74 -3.71 -13.68
CA LEU A 101 4.97 -3.27 -14.84
C LEU A 101 3.76 -4.19 -15.00
N ASP A 102 2.56 -3.62 -14.99
CA ASP A 102 1.28 -4.33 -15.08
C ASP A 102 0.64 -4.21 -16.47
N GLY A 103 0.84 -3.08 -17.15
CA GLY A 103 0.37 -2.86 -18.51
C GLY A 103 0.82 -1.53 -19.10
N GLU A 104 0.78 -1.40 -20.42
CA GLU A 104 1.19 -0.21 -21.14
C GLU A 104 0.51 -0.11 -22.51
N THR A 105 0.51 1.09 -23.09
CA THR A 105 0.04 1.37 -24.47
C THR A 105 1.03 2.27 -25.24
N CYS A 106 2.30 2.22 -24.86
CA CYS A 106 3.41 2.97 -25.43
C CYS A 106 4.28 2.00 -26.25
N ASP A 107 4.06 1.92 -27.56
CA ASP A 107 4.92 1.14 -28.46
C ASP A 107 6.37 1.68 -28.55
N TRP A 108 6.60 2.91 -28.05
CA TRP A 108 7.92 3.52 -27.87
C TRP A 108 8.52 3.34 -26.45
N LEU A 109 7.90 2.55 -25.55
CA LEU A 109 8.42 2.33 -24.21
C LEU A 109 9.65 1.40 -24.24
N THR A 110 10.78 1.93 -23.80
CA THR A 110 12.04 1.18 -23.77
C THR A 110 12.30 0.55 -22.40
N GLN A 111 13.05 -0.55 -22.35
CA GLN A 111 13.42 -1.20 -21.09
C GLN A 111 14.13 -0.25 -20.09
N PRO A 112 15.07 0.64 -20.51
CA PRO A 112 15.65 1.63 -19.60
C PRO A 112 14.62 2.61 -19.04
N ALA A 113 13.62 3.01 -19.84
CA ALA A 113 12.54 3.87 -19.36
C ALA A 113 11.66 3.15 -18.33
N VAL A 114 11.36 1.86 -18.53
CA VAL A 114 10.64 1.05 -17.53
C VAL A 114 11.40 1.00 -16.22
N GLU A 115 12.71 0.76 -16.25
CA GLU A 115 13.54 0.68 -15.04
C GLU A 115 13.57 2.02 -14.30
N TRP A 116 13.75 3.12 -15.03
CA TRP A 116 13.68 4.45 -14.45
C TRP A 116 12.29 4.74 -13.85
N LEU A 117 11.21 4.36 -14.54
CA LEU A 117 9.84 4.53 -14.05
C LEU A 117 9.57 3.72 -12.79
N ARG A 118 10.14 2.52 -12.62
CA ARG A 118 10.00 1.74 -11.37
C ARG A 118 10.51 2.54 -10.17
N GLY A 119 11.68 3.18 -10.29
CA GLY A 119 12.19 4.07 -9.26
C GLY A 119 11.32 5.31 -9.05
N THR A 120 10.70 5.83 -10.11
CA THR A 120 9.77 6.96 -10.03
C THR A 120 8.47 6.58 -9.33
N VAL A 121 7.95 5.36 -9.51
CA VAL A 121 6.78 4.87 -8.75
C VAL A 121 7.02 4.96 -7.26
N VAL A 122 8.20 4.52 -6.78
CA VAL A 122 8.54 4.57 -5.35
C VAL A 122 8.42 6.00 -4.82
N ARG A 123 9.07 6.96 -5.49
CA ARG A 123 9.01 8.38 -5.09
C ARG A 123 7.59 8.95 -5.12
N ALA A 124 6.82 8.58 -6.14
CA ALA A 124 5.44 9.03 -6.28
C ALA A 124 4.53 8.46 -5.19
N VAL A 125 4.72 7.19 -4.81
CA VAL A 125 3.98 6.53 -3.73
C VAL A 125 4.33 7.12 -2.37
N GLU A 126 5.60 7.42 -2.09
CA GLU A 126 6.01 8.09 -0.84
C GLU A 126 5.37 9.48 -0.72
N ALA A 127 5.40 10.27 -1.79
CA ALA A 127 4.73 11.57 -1.82
C ALA A 127 3.21 11.43 -1.66
N GLU A 128 2.60 10.41 -2.26
CA GLU A 128 1.18 10.14 -2.10
C GLU A 128 0.82 9.73 -0.68
N PHE A 129 1.66 8.92 -0.05
CA PHE A 129 1.44 8.46 1.30
C PHE A 129 1.48 9.61 2.31
N ASP A 130 2.37 10.59 2.12
CA ASP A 130 2.37 11.83 2.89
C ASP A 130 1.05 12.60 2.75
N ARG A 131 0.50 12.69 1.52
CA ARG A 131 -0.83 13.30 1.30
C ARG A 131 -1.95 12.52 1.98
N TYR A 132 -1.90 11.19 1.89
CA TYR A 132 -2.86 10.28 2.52
C TYR A 132 -2.89 10.41 4.05
N ILE A 133 -1.71 10.53 4.68
CA ILE A 133 -1.60 10.83 6.12
C ILE A 133 -2.19 12.20 6.42
N ALA A 134 -1.76 13.24 5.69
CA ALA A 134 -2.19 14.62 5.94
C ALA A 134 -3.70 14.83 5.76
N ALA A 135 -4.35 14.07 4.87
CA ALA A 135 -5.80 14.05 4.68
C ALA A 135 -6.57 13.37 5.83
N GLY A 136 -5.88 12.74 6.79
CA GLY A 136 -6.46 12.01 7.91
C GLY A 136 -7.01 10.63 7.53
N ASP A 137 -6.78 10.17 6.30
CA ASP A 137 -7.30 8.88 5.83
C ASP A 137 -6.65 7.69 6.52
N LEU A 138 -5.42 7.87 7.00
CA LEU A 138 -4.79 6.92 7.90
C LEU A 138 -5.59 6.73 9.20
N SER A 139 -6.02 7.82 9.84
CA SER A 139 -6.83 7.79 11.06
C SER A 139 -8.17 7.10 10.80
N ARG A 140 -8.85 7.42 9.68
CA ARG A 140 -10.10 6.75 9.28
C ARG A 140 -9.91 5.24 9.08
N THR A 141 -8.77 4.84 8.52
CA THR A 141 -8.44 3.42 8.33
C THR A 141 -8.25 2.71 9.65
N LEU A 142 -7.55 3.33 10.62
CA LEU A 142 -7.41 2.80 11.97
C LEU A 142 -8.77 2.65 12.68
N GLU A 143 -9.64 3.66 12.59
CA GLU A 143 -11.00 3.61 13.16
C GLU A 143 -11.87 2.53 12.52
N ARG A 144 -11.74 2.31 11.20
CA ARG A 144 -12.46 1.25 10.51
C ARG A 144 -11.99 -0.13 10.97
N LEU A 145 -10.67 -0.35 11.04
CA LEU A 145 -10.10 -1.61 11.54
C LEU A 145 -10.54 -1.88 12.99
N ALA A 146 -10.54 -0.87 13.85
CA ALA A 146 -11.00 -1.00 15.23
C ALA A 146 -12.49 -1.39 15.31
N ARG A 147 -13.35 -0.83 14.45
CA ARG A 147 -14.77 -1.20 14.38
C ARG A 147 -14.98 -2.61 13.85
N GLU A 148 -14.25 -3.02 12.82
CA GLU A 148 -14.30 -4.38 12.28
C GLU A 148 -13.87 -5.41 13.35
N GLN A 149 -12.81 -5.11 14.11
CA GLN A 149 -12.38 -5.95 15.23
C GLN A 149 -13.44 -6.03 16.33
N ALA A 150 -13.99 -4.88 16.76
CA ALA A 150 -15.04 -4.85 17.78
C ALA A 150 -16.31 -5.60 17.35
N ALA A 151 -16.68 -5.53 16.06
CA ALA A 151 -17.79 -6.30 15.50
C ALA A 151 -17.48 -7.81 15.48
N SER A 152 -16.25 -8.21 15.16
CA SER A 152 -15.82 -9.61 15.21
C SER A 152 -15.81 -10.16 16.64
N ASP A 153 -15.35 -9.37 17.62
CA ASP A 153 -15.34 -9.75 19.03
C ASP A 153 -16.78 -9.85 19.58
N ALA A 154 -17.67 -8.92 19.19
CA ALA A 154 -19.08 -8.91 19.59
C ALA A 154 -19.93 -9.99 18.90
N ALA A 155 -19.58 -10.40 17.68
CA ALA A 155 -20.23 -11.49 16.94
C ALA A 155 -19.91 -12.89 17.49
N GLY A 156 -19.09 -12.98 18.54
CA GLY A 156 -18.81 -14.21 19.25
C GLY A 156 -17.53 -14.86 18.77
N GLY A 157 -16.44 -14.61 19.50
CA GLY A 157 -15.39 -15.60 19.64
C GLY A 157 -16.05 -16.94 19.99
N TYR A 158 -15.98 -17.90 19.08
CA TYR A 158 -16.47 -19.27 19.29
C TYR A 158 -15.53 -19.99 20.27
N LEU A 159 -15.58 -19.58 21.54
CA LEU A 159 -15.18 -20.38 22.69
C LEU A 159 -16.44 -21.10 23.16
N GLY A 160 -16.63 -22.33 22.68
CA GLY A 160 -17.80 -23.12 23.07
C GLY A 160 -17.88 -24.49 22.42
N MET A 161 -16.95 -25.39 22.70
CA MET A 161 -17.32 -26.67 23.32
C MET A 161 -16.08 -27.40 23.85
N ASN A 162 -15.94 -27.42 25.18
CA ASN A 162 -15.49 -28.63 25.86
C ASN A 162 -16.45 -29.75 25.43
N LEU A 163 -15.91 -30.81 24.84
CA LEU A 163 -16.22 -32.23 25.13
C LEU A 163 -15.09 -33.07 24.53
#